data_AF-A0A1V4XY03-F1
#
_entry.id   AF-A0A1V4XY03-F1
#
_cell.length_a   1.000
_cell.length_b   1.000
_cell.length_c   1.000
_cell.angle_alpha   90.00
_cell.angle_beta   90.00
_cell.angle_gamma   90.00
#
_symmetry.space_group_name_H-M   'P 1'
#
loop_
_entity.id
_entity.type
_entity.pdbx_description
1 polymer ?
#
loop_
_entity_poly.entity_id
_entity_poly.type
_entity_poly.pdbx_seq_one_letter_code
_entity_poly.pdbx_strand_id
1 'polypeptide(L)'
;MEWVWSSLAGFLLGLMSSLVVFWIQRRADARSEREYARKIVRSLVSEIEEGIARAEGLVQMLQNNEASFSRIYTDLWRATNQELASKLEDPKVLVLLHRIYYRFDLVNFNFEHDRPGPAAAFAKEYLDEMKANLSDLKAVVK
;
A
#
# COMPACT_ATOMS: atom_id res chain seq x y z
N MET A 1 28.07 -52.31 -19.70
CA MET A 1 27.70 -50.92 -20.07
C MET A 1 26.31 -50.52 -19.56
N GLU A 2 25.35 -51.44 -19.40
CA GLU A 2 23.96 -51.15 -19.01
C GLU A 2 23.79 -50.54 -17.60
N TRP A 3 24.64 -50.93 -16.63
CA TRP A 3 24.61 -50.43 -15.24
C TRP A 3 24.94 -48.93 -15.10
N VAL A 4 25.72 -48.38 -16.02
CA VAL A 4 26.07 -46.96 -16.04
C VAL A 4 24.87 -46.13 -16.54
N TRP A 5 24.15 -46.64 -17.54
CA TRP A 5 22.97 -45.97 -18.10
C TRP A 5 21.78 -45.94 -17.15
N SER A 6 21.53 -47.02 -16.40
CA SER A 6 20.47 -47.04 -15.37
C SER A 6 20.78 -46.10 -14.21
N SER A 7 22.05 -45.99 -13.82
CA SER A 7 22.51 -45.06 -12.78
C SER A 7 22.42 -43.60 -13.24
N LEU A 8 22.77 -43.32 -14.50
CA LEU A 8 22.64 -41.98 -15.09
C LEU A 8 21.16 -41.55 -15.21
N ALA A 9 20.28 -42.47 -15.60
CA ALA A 9 18.84 -42.21 -15.68
C ALA A 9 18.22 -41.92 -14.31
N GLY A 10 18.61 -42.67 -13.28
CA GLY A 10 18.18 -42.42 -11.89
C GLY A 10 18.64 -41.05 -11.37
N PHE A 11 19.88 -40.66 -11.68
CA PHE A 11 20.41 -39.35 -11.32
C PHE A 11 19.68 -38.20 -12.02
N LEU A 12 19.42 -38.31 -13.33
CA LEU A 12 18.67 -37.31 -14.09
C LEU A 12 17.23 -37.18 -13.61
N LEU A 13 16.56 -38.29 -13.27
CA LEU A 13 15.22 -38.26 -12.68
C LEU A 13 15.19 -37.55 -11.31
N GLY A 14 16.21 -37.79 -10.47
CA GLY A 14 16.37 -37.10 -9.18
C GLY A 14 16.63 -35.59 -9.31
N LEU A 15 17.40 -35.18 -10.31
CA LEU A 15 17.61 -33.75 -10.60
C LEU A 15 16.33 -33.09 -11.13
N MET A 16 15.61 -33.75 -12.05
CA MET A 16 14.38 -33.21 -12.62
C MET A 16 13.27 -33.07 -11.57
N SER A 17 13.11 -34.04 -10.66
CA SER A 17 12.13 -33.94 -9.58
C SER A 17 12.44 -32.77 -8.62
N SER A 18 13.72 -32.57 -8.29
CA SER A 18 14.17 -31.47 -7.44
C SER A 18 13.90 -30.11 -8.10
N LEU A 19 14.16 -29.99 -9.41
CA LEU A 19 13.86 -28.78 -10.19
C LEU A 19 12.36 -28.47 -10.24
N VAL A 20 11.52 -29.51 -10.39
CA VAL A 20 10.06 -29.35 -10.40
C VAL A 20 9.54 -28.89 -9.03
N VAL A 21 10.01 -29.50 -7.94
CA VAL A 21 9.61 -29.09 -6.57
C VAL A 21 10.02 -27.65 -6.30
N PHE A 22 11.25 -27.27 -6.66
CA PHE A 22 11.73 -25.89 -6.55
C PHE A 22 10.86 -24.91 -7.34
N TRP A 23 10.48 -25.26 -8.57
CA TRP A 23 9.58 -24.45 -9.39
C TRP A 23 8.19 -24.28 -8.78
N ILE A 24 7.63 -25.35 -8.20
CA ILE A 24 6.32 -25.32 -7.54
C ILE A 24 6.37 -24.44 -6.29
N GLN A 25 7.38 -24.62 -5.44
CA GLN A 25 7.59 -23.80 -4.24
C GLN A 25 7.73 -22.32 -4.59
N ARG A 26 8.60 -21.99 -5.54
CA ARG A 26 8.80 -20.60 -5.98
C ARG A 26 7.53 -19.95 -6.52
N ARG A 27 6.68 -20.70 -7.22
CA ARG A 27 5.36 -20.20 -7.67
C ARG A 27 4.38 -20.03 -6.52
N ALA A 28 4.39 -20.91 -5.53
CA ALA A 28 3.55 -20.79 -4.35
C ALA A 28 3.93 -19.56 -3.51
N ASP A 29 5.23 -19.33 -3.31
CA ASP A 29 5.76 -18.17 -2.59
C ASP A 29 5.38 -16.87 -3.30
N ALA A 30 5.60 -16.78 -4.61
CA ALA A 30 5.21 -15.61 -5.40
C ALA A 30 3.68 -15.33 -5.34
N ARG A 31 2.84 -16.37 -5.30
CA ARG A 31 1.40 -16.22 -5.13
C ARG A 31 1.05 -15.69 -3.72
N SER A 32 1.69 -16.23 -2.68
CA SER A 32 1.52 -15.80 -1.30
C SER A 32 1.91 -14.33 -1.11
N GLU A 33 3.05 -13.92 -1.68
CA GLU A 33 3.54 -12.55 -1.63
C GLU A 33 2.57 -11.57 -2.30
N ARG A 34 2.01 -11.93 -3.47
CA ARG A 34 0.99 -11.12 -4.15
C ARG A 34 -0.29 -10.98 -3.33
N GLU A 35 -0.74 -12.06 -2.70
CA GLU A 35 -1.94 -12.00 -1.84
C GLU A 35 -1.70 -11.12 -0.61
N TYR A 36 -0.51 -11.23 -0.01
CA TYR A 36 -0.09 -10.41 1.11
C TYR A 36 -0.02 -8.92 0.73
N ALA A 37 0.60 -8.57 -0.40
CA ALA A 37 0.64 -7.18 -0.88
C ALA A 37 -0.77 -6.62 -1.10
N ARG A 38 -1.70 -7.42 -1.67
CA ARG A 38 -3.11 -7.02 -1.82
C ARG A 38 -3.80 -6.77 -0.47
N LYS A 39 -3.51 -7.57 0.56
CA LYS A 39 -4.05 -7.35 1.92
C LYS A 39 -3.57 -6.02 2.48
N ILE A 40 -2.27 -5.72 2.36
CA ILE A 40 -1.72 -4.42 2.77
C ILE A 40 -2.44 -3.29 2.04
N VAL A 41 -2.55 -3.36 0.71
CA VAL A 41 -3.18 -2.28 -0.07
C VAL A 41 -4.64 -2.06 0.36
N ARG A 42 -5.39 -3.12 0.67
CA ARG A 42 -6.76 -2.98 1.22
C ARG A 42 -6.76 -2.29 2.59
N SER A 43 -5.82 -2.63 3.46
CA SER A 43 -5.68 -1.95 4.76
C SER A 43 -5.30 -0.48 4.60
N LEU A 44 -4.42 -0.15 3.65
CA LEU A 44 -4.08 1.24 3.32
C LEU A 44 -5.27 2.00 2.76
N VAL A 45 -6.13 1.38 1.94
CA VAL A 45 -7.38 2.00 1.46
C VAL A 45 -8.25 2.41 2.65
N SER A 46 -8.40 1.55 3.66
CA SER A 46 -9.15 1.87 4.88
C SER A 46 -8.50 3.03 5.66
N GLU A 47 -7.17 3.03 5.83
CA GLU A 47 -6.45 4.13 6.48
C GLU A 47 -6.65 5.46 5.72
N ILE A 48 -6.64 5.41 4.38
CA ILE A 48 -6.87 6.58 3.54
C ILE A 48 -8.29 7.11 3.69
N GLU A 49 -9.30 6.24 3.75
CA GLU A 49 -10.69 6.65 3.98
C GLU A 49 -10.84 7.39 5.31
N GLU A 50 -10.25 6.86 6.38
CA GLU A 50 -10.22 7.53 7.69
C GLU A 50 -9.44 8.85 7.63
N GLY A 51 -8.31 8.88 6.91
CA GLY A 51 -7.52 10.08 6.73
C GLY A 51 -8.25 11.19 5.98
N ILE A 52 -9.01 10.84 4.94
CA ILE A 52 -9.88 11.78 4.21
C ILE A 52 -10.99 12.28 5.13
N ALA A 53 -11.65 11.42 5.91
CA ALA A 53 -12.69 11.85 6.86
C ALA A 53 -12.14 12.83 7.90
N ARG A 54 -10.90 12.63 8.36
CA ARG A 54 -10.20 13.59 9.25
C ARG A 54 -9.89 14.90 8.55
N ALA A 55 -9.44 14.85 7.29
CA ALA A 55 -9.22 16.05 6.48
C ALA A 55 -10.53 16.83 6.30
N GLU A 56 -11.65 16.17 6.06
CA GLU A 56 -12.99 16.79 6.01
C GLU A 56 -13.35 17.47 7.34
N GLY A 57 -13.10 16.81 8.47
CA GLY A 57 -13.29 17.40 9.80
C GLY A 57 -12.46 18.67 10.00
N LEU A 58 -11.21 18.69 9.55
CA LEU A 58 -10.37 19.89 9.57
C LEU A 58 -10.96 21.02 8.71
N VAL A 59 -11.47 20.70 7.52
CA VAL A 59 -12.11 21.70 6.64
C VAL A 59 -13.39 22.27 7.25
N GLN A 60 -14.22 21.42 7.87
CA GLN A 60 -15.44 21.86 8.54
C GLN A 60 -15.14 22.79 9.72
N MET A 61 -14.04 22.57 10.42
CA MET A 61 -13.60 23.47 11.49
C MET A 61 -13.30 24.88 10.97
N LEU A 62 -12.66 25.03 9.80
CA LEU A 62 -12.47 26.37 9.20
C LEU A 62 -13.79 27.10 8.96
N GLN A 63 -14.89 26.37 8.80
CA GLN A 63 -16.21 26.91 8.55
C GLN A 63 -16.99 27.17 9.84
N ASN A 64 -16.89 26.27 10.83
CA ASN A 64 -17.80 26.19 11.97
C ASN A 64 -17.13 26.40 13.35
N ASN A 65 -15.80 26.52 13.42
CA ASN A 65 -15.04 26.75 14.67
C ASN A 65 -15.18 25.65 15.74
N GLU A 66 -15.51 24.41 15.37
CA GLU A 66 -15.69 23.29 16.31
C GLU A 66 -14.40 22.50 16.61
N ALA A 67 -14.25 22.05 17.86
CA ALA A 67 -13.02 21.49 18.41
C ALA A 67 -13.07 19.97 18.59
N SER A 68 -12.65 19.21 17.59
CA SER A 68 -12.19 17.83 17.80
C SER A 68 -11.14 17.51 16.74
N PHE A 69 -9.88 17.41 17.16
CA PHE A 69 -8.74 17.31 16.26
C PHE A 69 -8.00 16.00 16.46
N SER A 70 -7.58 15.42 15.35
CA SER A 70 -6.53 14.42 15.36
C SER A 70 -5.76 14.50 14.06
N ARG A 71 -4.45 14.23 14.12
CA ARG A 71 -3.62 14.08 12.93
C ARG A 71 -4.17 12.98 12.04
N ILE A 72 -3.87 13.07 10.75
CA ILE A 72 -4.13 11.98 9.82
C ILE A 72 -3.11 10.86 10.11
N TYR A 73 -3.58 9.64 10.35
CA TYR A 73 -2.69 8.52 10.58
C TYR A 73 -2.03 8.07 9.27
N THR A 74 -0.73 7.78 9.33
CA THR A 74 0.09 7.38 8.17
C THR A 74 1.08 6.27 8.51
N ASP A 75 0.93 5.65 9.68
CA ASP A 75 1.92 4.72 10.22
C ASP A 75 1.93 3.40 9.44
N LEU A 76 0.77 2.93 8.97
CA LEU A 76 0.71 1.72 8.15
C LEU A 76 1.48 1.93 6.84
N TRP A 77 1.31 3.09 6.21
CA TRP A 77 2.07 3.44 5.01
C TRP A 77 3.56 3.49 5.26
N ARG A 78 3.99 4.18 6.33
CA ARG A 78 5.42 4.27 6.69
C ARG A 78 6.03 2.89 6.95
N ALA A 79 5.27 1.99 7.57
CA ALA A 79 5.72 0.63 7.87
C ALA A 79 5.78 -0.28 6.63
N THR A 80 4.95 -0.03 5.61
CA THR A 80 4.74 -0.99 4.51
C THR A 80 5.20 -0.50 3.14
N ASN A 81 5.57 0.77 2.98
CA ASN A 81 5.87 1.34 1.65
C ASN A 81 7.04 0.65 0.92
N GLN A 82 8.13 0.34 1.60
CA GLN A 82 9.30 -0.33 1.01
C GLN A 82 8.95 -1.76 0.60
N GLU A 83 8.19 -2.45 1.44
CA GLU A 83 7.74 -3.81 1.18
C GLU A 83 6.80 -3.84 -0.03
N LEU A 84 5.83 -2.93 -0.08
CA LEU A 84 4.95 -2.76 -1.23
C LEU A 84 5.71 -2.42 -2.50
N ALA A 85 6.73 -1.56 -2.43
CA ALA A 85 7.56 -1.21 -3.58
C ALA A 85 8.26 -2.43 -4.19
N SER A 86 8.62 -3.41 -3.35
CA SER A 86 9.26 -4.66 -3.81
C SER A 86 8.29 -5.73 -4.30
N LYS A 87 7.00 -5.66 -3.93
CA LYS A 87 6.01 -6.73 -4.13
C LYS A 87 4.86 -6.35 -5.07
N LEU A 88 4.63 -5.07 -5.33
CA LEU A 88 3.59 -4.61 -6.26
C LEU A 88 4.09 -4.65 -7.71
N GLU A 89 3.32 -5.31 -8.57
CA GLU A 89 3.59 -5.37 -10.01
C GLU A 89 3.05 -4.15 -10.75
N ASP A 90 1.98 -3.53 -10.24
CA ASP A 90 1.37 -2.34 -10.84
C ASP A 90 1.95 -1.06 -10.22
N PRO A 91 2.84 -0.34 -10.93
CA PRO A 91 3.42 0.91 -10.43
C PRO A 91 2.36 2.01 -10.21
N LYS A 92 1.20 1.92 -10.86
CA LYS A 92 0.11 2.89 -10.71
C LYS A 92 -0.43 2.90 -9.28
N VAL A 93 -0.51 1.74 -8.63
CA VAL A 93 -0.95 1.63 -7.22
C VAL A 93 0.00 2.42 -6.31
N LEU A 94 1.31 2.21 -6.47
CA LEU A 94 2.33 2.94 -5.69
C LEU A 94 2.27 4.44 -5.94
N VAL A 95 2.12 4.88 -7.19
CA VAL A 95 2.02 6.29 -7.53
C VAL A 95 0.81 6.94 -6.85
N LEU A 96 -0.35 6.28 -6.88
CA LEU A 96 -1.57 6.78 -6.24
C LEU A 96 -1.42 6.85 -4.72
N LEU A 97 -0.87 5.80 -4.09
CA LEU A 97 -0.56 5.79 -2.66
C LEU A 97 0.38 6.94 -2.30
N HIS A 98 1.51 7.08 -2.99
CA HIS A 98 2.46 8.17 -2.75
C HIS A 98 1.82 9.56 -2.88
N ARG A 99 0.98 9.78 -3.90
CA ARG A 99 0.28 11.06 -4.07
C ARG A 99 -0.62 11.37 -2.88
N ILE A 100 -1.43 10.41 -2.44
CA ILE A 100 -2.34 10.58 -1.31
C ILE A 100 -1.55 10.85 -0.02
N TYR A 101 -0.57 9.99 0.30
CA TYR A 101 0.20 10.12 1.53
C TYR A 101 1.07 11.37 1.57
N TYR A 102 1.56 11.84 0.42
CA TYR A 102 2.23 13.14 0.35
C TYR A 102 1.29 14.29 0.77
N ARG A 103 0.02 14.26 0.39
CA ARG A 103 -0.96 15.27 0.85
C ARG A 103 -1.24 15.13 2.34
N PHE A 104 -1.38 13.92 2.86
CA PHE A 104 -1.51 13.69 4.30
C PHE A 104 -0.31 14.22 5.08
N ASP A 105 0.92 14.01 4.58
CA ASP A 105 2.13 14.54 5.19
C ASP A 105 2.13 16.08 5.18
N LEU A 106 1.68 16.74 4.11
CA LEU A 106 1.54 18.20 4.07
C LEU A 106 0.53 18.70 5.11
N VAL A 107 -0.61 18.03 5.26
CA VAL A 107 -1.61 18.38 6.29
C VAL A 107 -1.02 18.19 7.69
N ASN A 108 -0.40 17.05 7.95
CA ASN A 108 0.19 16.71 9.25
C ASN A 108 1.37 17.59 9.62
N PHE A 109 2.20 17.97 8.64
CA PHE A 109 3.34 18.86 8.84
C PHE A 109 2.89 20.24 9.32
N ASN A 110 1.77 20.74 8.79
CA ASN A 110 1.19 22.02 9.16
C ASN A 110 0.22 21.93 10.35
N PHE A 111 0.19 20.79 11.06
CA PHE A 111 -0.70 20.58 12.19
C PHE A 111 -0.10 21.12 13.49
N GLU A 112 -0.69 22.22 13.97
CA GLU A 112 -0.48 22.75 15.32
C GLU A 112 -1.73 22.50 16.17
N HIS A 113 -1.55 21.92 17.36
CA HIS A 113 -2.68 21.52 18.22
C HIS A 113 -3.58 22.70 18.59
N ASP A 114 -2.98 23.86 18.88
CA ASP A 114 -3.68 25.06 19.31
C ASP A 114 -4.06 25.98 18.13
N ARG A 115 -3.55 25.68 16.93
CA ARG A 115 -3.73 26.49 15.72
C ARG A 115 -3.89 25.59 14.49
N PRO A 116 -4.98 24.84 14.38
CA PRO A 116 -5.21 23.92 13.26
C PRO A 116 -5.49 24.60 11.91
N GLY A 117 -5.58 25.94 11.86
CA GLY A 117 -5.90 26.71 10.66
C GLY A 117 -5.03 26.38 9.44
N PRO A 118 -3.69 26.35 9.54
CA PRO A 118 -2.81 25.97 8.44
C PRO A 118 -3.07 24.54 7.95
N ALA A 119 -3.10 23.53 8.82
CA ALA A 119 -3.44 22.16 8.45
C ALA A 119 -4.79 22.06 7.74
N ALA A 120 -5.80 22.78 8.23
CA ALA A 120 -7.12 22.79 7.63
C ALA A 120 -7.14 23.49 6.25
N ALA A 121 -6.31 24.52 6.04
CA ALA A 121 -6.17 25.16 4.73
C ALA A 121 -5.56 24.20 3.71
N PHE A 122 -4.51 23.48 4.09
CA PHE A 122 -3.92 22.42 3.26
C PHE A 122 -4.91 21.27 3.02
N ALA A 123 -5.65 20.85 4.04
CA ALA A 123 -6.68 19.84 3.90
C ALA A 123 -7.72 20.28 2.86
N LYS A 124 -8.19 21.54 2.93
CA LYS A 124 -9.13 22.12 1.98
C LYS A 124 -8.59 22.16 0.55
N GLU A 125 -7.34 22.56 0.38
CA GLU A 125 -6.68 22.68 -0.93
C GLU A 125 -6.59 21.32 -1.64
N TYR A 126 -6.25 20.26 -0.90
CA TYR A 126 -5.96 18.95 -1.48
C TYR A 126 -7.06 17.90 -1.32
N LEU A 127 -8.17 18.21 -0.64
CA LEU A 127 -9.22 17.23 -0.33
C LEU A 127 -9.79 16.56 -1.58
N ASP A 128 -10.12 17.35 -2.60
CA ASP A 128 -10.72 16.84 -3.84
C ASP A 128 -9.71 15.98 -4.61
N GLU A 129 -8.43 16.36 -4.61
CA GLU A 129 -7.34 15.56 -5.21
C GLU A 129 -7.18 14.22 -4.47
N MET A 130 -7.20 14.22 -3.13
CA MET A 130 -7.11 13.00 -2.33
C MET A 130 -8.29 12.05 -2.61
N LYS A 131 -9.51 12.59 -2.71
CA LYS A 131 -10.71 11.81 -3.06
C LYS A 131 -10.65 11.23 -4.47
N ALA A 132 -10.20 12.03 -5.44
CA ALA A 132 -10.02 11.57 -6.82
C ALA A 132 -8.99 10.44 -6.90
N ASN A 133 -7.82 10.62 -6.26
CA ASN A 133 -6.79 9.58 -6.22
C ASN A 133 -7.26 8.32 -5.48
N LEU A 134 -8.05 8.43 -4.39
CA LEU A 134 -8.64 7.27 -3.72
C LEU A 134 -9.63 6.53 -4.63
N SER A 135 -10.46 7.25 -5.38
CA SER A 135 -11.38 6.65 -6.36
C SER A 135 -10.61 5.87 -7.42
N ASP A 136 -9.55 6.46 -7.98
CA ASP A 136 -8.67 5.81 -8.95
C ASP A 136 -7.97 4.59 -8.36
N LEU A 137 -7.51 4.69 -7.10
CA LEU A 137 -6.87 3.58 -6.40
C LEU A 137 -7.83 2.41 -6.24
N LYS A 138 -9.07 2.67 -5.79
CA LYS A 138 -10.11 1.64 -5.67
C LYS A 138 -10.47 1.00 -7.01
N ALA A 139 -10.40 1.76 -8.11
CA ALA A 139 -10.66 1.22 -9.44
C ALA A 139 -9.57 0.24 -9.91
N VAL A 140 -8.32 0.47 -9.51
CA VAL A 140 -7.16 -0.36 -9.88
C VAL A 140 -7.00 -1.58 -8.95
N VAL A 141 -7.43 -1.48 -7.69
CA VAL A 141 -7.27 -2.54 -6.67
C VAL A 141 -8.41 -3.57 -6.68
N LYS A 142 -9.46 -3.35 -7.48
CA LYS A 142 -10.55 -4.32 -7.72
C LYS A 142 -10.04 -5.60 -8.37
#